data_AF-A0A0G1MCG3-F1
#
_entry.id   AF-A0A0G1MCG3-F1
#
_cell.length_a   1.000
_cell.length_b   1.000
_cell.length_c   1.000
_cell.angle_alpha   90.00
_cell.angle_beta   90.00
_cell.angle_gamma   90.00
#
_symmetry.space_group_name_H-M   'P 1'
#
loop_
_entity.id
_entity.type
_entity.pdbx_description
1 polymer ?
#
loop_
_entity_poly.entity_id
_entity_poly.type
_entity_poly.pdbx_seq_one_letter_code
_entity_poly.pdbx_strand_id
1 'polypeptide(L)'
;MMAMKEEMAKNFAKIGKRQGRPAYRTPSHFRFKSKARTNRANTERLKHNKTFQHSQECWNVLDVMKKILTLVMIYDDTRVLLGMKKQGFGAGKFNGFGGKVHAGETIEEAAMRELKEEIGIVAEDMRKRGILHFRGEEAELLEMHVFSASKFEGEPKESEEMAPEWFARDSIPFEKMWPDDKFWFPFLLAEKNFQGYFLFRGHDEILSHRVVETATFDDFKKLDLRVAKIVLAERVTGSEKLLRLKLDLGNGEIRQIVAGIGRVHVPEDLSGREIVIVSNLEPRSLMGLESQGMLLAADSEEGPVLLIPEREVPFGTGVK
;
A
#
# COMPACT_ATOMS: atom_id res chain seq x y z
N MET A 1 17.20 19.50 5.55
CA MET A 1 17.72 18.90 4.27
C MET A 1 19.21 19.21 3.88
N MET A 2 20.04 19.79 4.77
CA MET A 2 21.42 20.21 4.43
C MET A 2 22.43 19.06 4.22
N ALA A 3 22.36 17.97 4.99
CA ALA A 3 23.32 16.86 4.86
C ALA A 3 23.03 15.92 3.66
N MET A 4 21.98 16.18 2.87
CA MET A 4 21.65 15.41 1.66
C MET A 4 22.56 15.76 0.48
N LYS A 5 23.15 16.97 0.48
CA LYS A 5 23.69 17.62 -0.71
C LYS A 5 25.17 17.27 -1.00
N GLU A 6 25.98 16.88 -0.01
CA GLU A 6 27.39 16.54 -0.27
C GLU A 6 27.64 15.07 -0.64
N GLU A 7 26.86 14.14 -0.12
CA GLU A 7 27.18 12.72 -0.21
C GLU A 7 26.76 12.10 -1.56
N MET A 8 25.64 12.55 -2.13
CA MET A 8 25.26 12.16 -3.49
C MET A 8 26.26 12.73 -4.52
N ALA A 9 26.67 14.00 -4.40
CA ALA A 9 27.65 14.62 -5.31
C ALA A 9 29.03 13.91 -5.30
N LYS A 10 29.48 13.39 -4.15
CA LYS A 10 30.75 12.65 -4.00
C LYS A 10 30.71 11.27 -4.68
N ASN A 11 29.54 10.63 -4.77
CA ASN A 11 29.39 9.31 -5.39
C ASN A 11 29.31 9.37 -6.93
N PHE A 12 28.82 10.47 -7.52
CA PHE A 12 28.73 10.62 -8.97
C PHE A 12 30.04 11.03 -9.68
N ALA A 13 31.05 11.51 -8.95
CA ALA A 13 32.32 11.96 -9.53
C ALA A 13 33.34 10.85 -9.86
N LYS A 14 33.05 9.57 -9.55
CA LYS A 14 33.99 8.44 -9.77
C LYS A 14 33.78 7.62 -11.04
N ILE A 15 32.80 7.96 -11.89
CA ILE A 15 32.51 7.16 -13.09
C ILE A 15 33.13 7.83 -14.32
N GLY A 16 34.42 7.58 -14.50
CA GLY A 16 35.15 8.09 -15.65
C GLY A 16 36.55 7.50 -15.77
N LYS A 17 36.64 6.18 -16.04
CA LYS A 17 37.67 5.56 -16.91
C LYS A 17 37.67 4.02 -16.84
N ARG A 18 37.51 3.41 -18.04
CA ARG A 18 38.09 2.13 -18.54
C ARG A 18 37.58 0.82 -17.88
N GLN A 19 37.53 -0.34 -18.54
CA GLN A 19 37.64 -0.80 -19.95
C GLN A 19 37.20 -2.29 -19.95
N GLY A 20 36.62 -2.76 -21.07
CA GLY A 20 36.80 -4.13 -21.60
C GLY A 20 36.10 -5.31 -20.90
N ARG A 21 35.08 -5.89 -21.55
CA ARG A 21 34.64 -7.29 -21.31
C ARG A 21 35.01 -8.16 -22.52
N PRO A 22 35.51 -9.40 -22.34
CA PRO A 22 35.38 -10.43 -23.35
C PRO A 22 34.21 -11.37 -23.03
N ALA A 23 33.57 -11.82 -24.11
CA ALA A 23 32.44 -12.74 -24.13
C ALA A 23 32.82 -14.16 -23.69
N TYR A 24 31.91 -14.86 -23.02
CA TYR A 24 32.02 -16.30 -22.78
C TYR A 24 30.83 -17.07 -23.37
N ARG A 25 31.19 -18.17 -24.03
CA ARG A 25 30.38 -19.15 -24.77
C ARG A 25 29.56 -20.04 -23.82
N THR A 26 28.37 -20.44 -24.27
CA THR A 26 27.59 -21.55 -23.70
C THR A 26 27.94 -22.88 -24.36
N PRO A 27 27.81 -24.01 -23.65
CA PRO A 27 27.57 -25.30 -24.29
C PRO A 27 26.21 -25.92 -23.89
N SER A 28 25.42 -26.16 -24.94
CA SER A 28 24.68 -27.39 -25.28
C SER A 28 23.95 -28.25 -24.22
N HIS A 29 22.64 -28.36 -24.48
CA HIS A 29 21.82 -29.57 -24.58
C HIS A 29 21.44 -30.33 -23.29
N PHE A 30 20.15 -30.24 -22.93
CA PHE A 30 19.31 -31.43 -22.70
C PHE A 30 17.88 -31.14 -23.14
N ARG A 31 17.32 -32.01 -23.97
CA ARG A 31 16.05 -31.85 -24.69
C ARG A 31 15.05 -32.86 -24.12
N PHE A 32 13.97 -32.40 -23.49
CA PHE A 32 12.78 -33.22 -23.28
C PHE A 32 11.61 -32.59 -24.04
N LYS A 33 10.99 -33.38 -24.92
CA LYS A 33 9.81 -33.02 -25.70
C LYS A 33 8.56 -33.32 -24.87
N SER A 34 7.72 -32.33 -24.63
CA SER A 34 6.28 -32.55 -24.51
C SER A 34 5.55 -31.47 -25.31
N LYS A 35 4.59 -31.91 -26.13
CA LYS A 35 3.78 -31.07 -27.01
C LYS A 35 2.74 -30.36 -26.15
N ALA A 36 2.76 -29.03 -26.13
CA ALA A 36 1.63 -28.22 -25.69
C ALA A 36 1.32 -27.17 -26.76
N ARG A 37 0.10 -27.24 -27.33
CA ARG A 37 -0.46 -26.25 -28.24
C ARG A 37 -0.51 -24.90 -27.51
N THR A 38 0.27 -23.93 -27.99
CA THR A 38 0.29 -22.57 -27.45
C THR A 38 -0.85 -21.77 -28.09
N ASN A 39 -1.88 -21.47 -27.29
CA ASN A 39 -2.94 -20.53 -27.65
C ASN A 39 -2.41 -19.11 -27.44
N ARG A 40 -2.58 -18.22 -28.43
CA ARG A 40 -2.00 -16.86 -28.50
C ARG A 40 -2.42 -15.95 -27.32
N ALA A 41 -3.47 -16.32 -26.59
CA ALA A 41 -3.96 -15.62 -25.39
C ALA A 41 -3.09 -15.83 -24.13
N ASN A 42 -2.25 -16.87 -24.07
CA ASN A 42 -1.38 -17.11 -22.90
C ASN A 42 -0.19 -16.15 -22.82
N THR A 43 0.20 -15.54 -23.94
CA THR A 43 1.41 -14.70 -24.01
C THR A 43 1.21 -13.31 -23.40
N GLU A 44 -0.03 -12.84 -23.26
CA GLU A 44 -0.34 -11.54 -22.63
C GLU A 44 -0.56 -11.65 -21.11
N ARG A 45 -1.16 -12.76 -20.63
CA ARG A 45 -1.30 -13.03 -19.18
C ARG A 45 0.01 -13.41 -18.50
N LEU A 46 0.91 -14.13 -19.19
CA LEU A 46 2.27 -14.39 -18.70
C LEU A 46 3.13 -13.12 -18.59
N LYS A 47 2.82 -12.06 -19.35
CA LYS A 47 3.48 -10.76 -19.18
C LYS A 47 3.03 -10.07 -17.89
N HIS A 48 1.73 -10.09 -17.59
CA HIS A 48 1.18 -9.52 -16.34
C HIS A 48 1.70 -10.25 -15.09
N ASN A 49 1.77 -11.59 -15.10
CA ASN A 49 2.28 -12.36 -13.96
C ASN A 49 3.80 -12.26 -13.79
N LYS A 50 4.56 -12.04 -14.87
CA LYS A 50 5.99 -11.73 -14.78
C LYS A 50 6.26 -10.35 -14.17
N THR A 51 5.42 -9.34 -14.42
CA THR A 51 5.49 -8.04 -13.70
C THR A 51 5.30 -8.21 -12.20
N PHE A 52 4.45 -9.15 -11.77
CA PHE A 52 4.17 -9.38 -10.35
C PHE A 52 5.32 -10.09 -9.62
N GLN A 53 5.91 -11.14 -10.22
CA GLN A 53 7.10 -11.80 -9.65
C GLN A 53 8.34 -10.90 -9.64
N HIS A 54 8.55 -10.11 -10.69
CA HIS A 54 9.67 -9.15 -10.72
C HIS A 54 9.49 -8.03 -9.69
N SER A 55 8.24 -7.67 -9.34
CA SER A 55 7.98 -6.67 -8.31
C SER A 55 8.37 -7.12 -6.91
N GLN A 56 8.32 -8.42 -6.57
CA GLN A 56 8.70 -8.89 -5.23
C GLN A 56 10.21 -9.13 -5.08
N GLU A 57 10.89 -9.61 -6.12
CA GLU A 57 12.34 -9.83 -6.11
C GLU A 57 13.16 -8.53 -5.94
N CYS A 58 12.59 -7.38 -6.34
CA CYS A 58 13.23 -6.06 -6.20
C CYS A 58 13.19 -5.47 -4.77
N TRP A 59 12.48 -6.10 -3.82
CA TRP A 59 12.30 -5.60 -2.45
C TRP A 59 12.83 -6.55 -1.38
N ASN A 60 13.83 -7.39 -1.66
CA ASN A 60 14.57 -8.03 -0.56
C ASN A 60 15.35 -6.95 0.21
N VAL A 61 14.75 -6.50 1.32
CA VAL A 61 15.14 -5.33 2.13
C VAL A 61 16.28 -5.62 3.11
N LEU A 62 16.82 -6.84 3.13
CA LEU A 62 17.54 -7.33 4.32
C LEU A 62 18.98 -6.81 4.50
N ASP A 63 19.53 -5.97 3.61
CA ASP A 63 20.90 -5.45 3.80
C ASP A 63 21.23 -4.09 3.13
N VAL A 64 20.21 -3.30 2.76
CA VAL A 64 20.46 -1.96 2.15
C VAL A 64 20.44 -0.89 3.22
N MET A 65 21.53 -0.12 3.34
CA MET A 65 21.58 1.06 4.20
C MET A 65 20.48 2.04 3.81
N LYS A 66 19.64 2.40 4.79
CA LYS A 66 18.40 3.13 4.59
C LYS A 66 18.51 4.51 5.20
N LYS A 67 18.17 5.55 4.43
CA LYS A 67 18.08 6.93 4.94
C LYS A 67 16.63 7.24 5.28
N ILE A 68 16.41 7.64 6.53
CA ILE A 68 15.08 7.98 7.05
C ILE A 68 14.86 9.48 6.92
N LEU A 69 13.72 9.84 6.34
CA LEU A 69 13.30 11.19 6.01
C LEU A 69 11.90 11.46 6.57
N THR A 70 11.58 12.74 6.73
CA THR A 70 10.26 13.24 7.09
C THR A 70 9.72 14.13 5.99
N LEU A 71 8.39 14.14 5.84
CA LEU A 71 7.66 15.07 5.00
C LEU A 71 6.36 15.44 5.70
N VAL A 72 6.12 16.72 5.94
CA VAL A 72 4.95 17.24 6.60
C VAL A 72 4.13 18.03 5.59
N MET A 73 2.85 17.67 5.49
CA MET A 73 1.88 18.29 4.62
C MET A 73 0.89 19.08 5.46
N ILE A 74 0.84 20.39 5.25
CA ILE A 74 -0.11 21.26 5.96
C ILE A 74 -1.28 21.55 5.06
N TYR A 75 -2.50 21.26 5.50
CA TYR A 75 -3.70 21.51 4.71
C TYR A 75 -4.92 21.81 5.58
N ASP A 76 -5.82 22.61 5.02
CA ASP A 76 -7.18 22.82 5.54
C ASP A 76 -8.20 22.19 4.57
N ASP A 77 -9.50 22.37 4.82
CA ASP A 77 -10.57 21.79 3.97
C ASP A 77 -10.51 22.23 2.49
N THR A 78 -9.88 23.38 2.22
CA THR A 78 -9.91 24.07 0.93
C THR A 78 -8.54 24.15 0.25
N ARG A 79 -7.45 24.17 1.03
CA ARG A 79 -6.11 24.49 0.55
C ARG A 79 -5.03 23.59 1.14
N VAL A 80 -3.89 23.53 0.46
CA VAL A 80 -2.66 22.89 0.90
C VAL A 80 -1.51 23.90 0.85
N LEU A 81 -0.66 23.91 1.87
CA LEU A 81 0.55 24.71 1.90
C LEU A 81 1.69 23.88 1.32
N LEU A 82 2.32 24.39 0.28
CA LEU A 82 3.51 23.82 -0.32
C LEU A 82 4.65 24.83 -0.26
N GLY A 83 5.88 24.35 -0.25
CA GLY A 83 7.08 25.17 -0.37
C GLY A 83 7.74 24.96 -1.73
N MET A 84 7.99 26.04 -2.47
CA MET A 84 8.91 25.97 -3.60
C MET A 84 10.33 25.98 -3.09
N LYS A 85 11.06 24.92 -3.41
CA LYS A 85 12.46 24.82 -3.03
C LYS A 85 13.31 25.78 -3.86
N LYS A 86 14.06 26.65 -3.19
CA LYS A 86 14.86 27.70 -3.84
C LYS A 86 16.23 27.20 -4.30
N GLN A 87 16.82 26.24 -3.59
CA GLN A 87 18.20 25.81 -3.83
C GLN A 87 18.45 24.31 -3.62
N GLY A 88 19.39 23.75 -4.38
CA GLY A 88 19.84 22.36 -4.29
C GLY A 88 18.95 21.36 -5.04
N PHE A 89 19.05 20.07 -4.69
CA PHE A 89 18.35 18.99 -5.37
C PHE A 89 16.82 19.16 -5.36
N GLY A 90 16.15 19.25 -6.51
CA GLY A 90 14.71 19.56 -6.58
C GLY A 90 14.39 21.05 -6.45
N ALA A 91 15.38 21.95 -6.60
CA ALA A 91 15.12 23.37 -6.74
C ALA A 91 14.14 23.64 -7.90
N GLY A 92 13.21 24.57 -7.69
CA GLY A 92 12.13 24.88 -8.61
C GLY A 92 10.92 23.94 -8.52
N LYS A 93 10.98 22.87 -7.70
CA LYS A 93 9.82 22.02 -7.40
C LYS A 93 9.12 22.45 -6.12
N PHE A 94 7.79 22.34 -6.11
CA PHE A 94 6.96 22.44 -4.91
C PHE A 94 6.95 21.10 -4.17
N ASN A 95 6.93 21.16 -2.83
CA ASN A 95 6.79 19.98 -1.98
C ASN A 95 6.18 20.36 -0.61
N GLY A 96 5.94 19.36 0.23
CA GLY A 96 5.79 19.58 1.67
C GLY A 96 7.13 19.92 2.34
N PHE A 97 7.12 19.98 3.68
CA PHE A 97 8.24 20.46 4.49
C PHE A 97 8.86 19.31 5.27
N GLY A 98 10.18 19.19 5.29
CA GLY A 98 10.81 18.08 5.99
C GLY A 98 12.24 17.76 5.55
N GLY A 99 12.85 16.78 6.21
CA GLY A 99 14.24 16.47 5.97
C GLY A 99 14.71 15.20 6.65
N LYS A 100 15.96 15.20 7.10
CA LYS A 100 16.62 13.98 7.60
C LYS A 100 16.33 13.79 9.07
N VAL A 101 16.10 12.54 9.46
CA VAL A 101 16.11 12.15 10.86
C VAL A 101 17.57 12.00 11.31
N HIS A 102 17.91 12.66 12.40
CA HIS A 102 19.25 12.65 13.01
C HIS A 102 19.35 11.60 14.11
N ALA A 103 20.59 11.28 14.50
CA ALA A 103 20.83 10.35 15.60
C ALA A 103 20.36 10.99 16.93
N GLY A 104 19.55 10.26 17.69
CA GLY A 104 19.07 10.69 19.00
C GLY A 104 17.71 11.39 19.01
N GLU A 105 17.09 11.62 17.85
CA GLU A 105 15.70 12.10 17.76
C GLU A 105 14.77 11.02 17.19
N THR A 106 13.51 11.11 17.56
CA THR A 106 12.43 10.35 16.92
C THR A 106 12.08 10.96 15.56
N ILE A 107 11.40 10.17 14.72
CA ILE A 107 10.94 10.62 13.40
C ILE A 107 9.96 11.80 13.52
N GLU A 108 9.12 11.78 14.56
CA GLU A 108 8.15 12.84 14.84
C GLU A 108 8.83 14.14 15.31
N GLU A 109 9.82 14.05 16.20
CA GLU A 109 10.64 15.19 16.59
C GLU A 109 11.37 15.81 15.39
N ALA A 110 11.93 14.98 14.50
CA ALA A 110 12.57 15.43 13.27
C ALA A 110 11.60 16.16 12.33
N ALA A 111 10.37 15.65 12.20
CA ALA A 111 9.32 16.28 11.39
C ALA A 111 8.93 17.66 11.95
N MET A 112 8.76 17.76 13.26
CA MET A 112 8.44 19.03 13.94
C MET A 112 9.59 20.04 13.82
N ARG A 113 10.83 19.58 14.00
CA ARG A 113 12.04 20.40 13.87
C ARG A 113 12.17 20.98 12.46
N GLU A 114 12.12 20.14 11.43
CA GLU A 114 12.27 20.61 10.03
C GLU A 114 11.13 21.56 9.63
N LEU A 115 9.89 21.32 10.06
CA LEU A 115 8.77 22.23 9.81
C LEU A 115 9.02 23.63 10.41
N LYS A 116 9.51 23.69 11.65
CA LYS A 116 9.84 24.94 12.32
C LYS A 116 11.03 25.65 11.68
N GLU A 117 12.06 24.91 11.28
CA GLU A 117 13.26 25.46 10.63
C GLU A 117 12.95 26.00 9.21
N GLU A 118 12.15 25.28 8.42
CA GLU A 118 11.91 25.62 7.01
C GLU A 118 10.93 26.78 6.84
N ILE A 119 9.89 26.86 7.67
CA ILE A 119 8.80 27.84 7.51
C ILE A 119 8.30 28.49 8.80
N GLY A 120 8.87 28.18 9.96
CA GLY A 120 8.60 28.89 11.21
C GLY A 120 7.29 28.54 11.92
N ILE A 121 6.63 27.44 11.56
CA ILE A 121 5.38 27.01 12.20
C ILE A 121 5.57 25.78 13.10
N VAL A 122 4.64 25.58 14.04
CA VAL A 122 4.58 24.40 14.92
C VAL A 122 3.23 23.73 14.75
N ALA A 123 3.21 22.48 14.32
CA ALA A 123 1.97 21.73 14.14
C ALA A 123 1.38 21.27 15.49
N GLU A 124 0.07 21.40 15.67
CA GLU A 124 -0.64 21.01 16.89
C GLU A 124 -1.25 19.60 16.79
N ASP A 125 -1.69 19.20 15.59
CA ASP A 125 -2.45 17.98 15.35
C ASP A 125 -1.75 17.05 14.34
N MET A 126 -0.43 16.95 14.45
CA MET A 126 0.36 16.16 13.51
C MET A 126 -0.04 14.67 13.54
N ARG A 127 -0.27 14.10 12.36
CA ARG A 127 -0.66 12.70 12.17
C ARG A 127 0.22 12.05 11.14
N LYS A 128 0.75 10.87 11.46
CA LYS A 128 1.44 10.04 10.47
C LYS A 128 0.42 9.49 9.47
N ARG A 129 0.66 9.72 8.18
CA ARG A 129 -0.23 9.33 7.07
C ARG A 129 0.36 8.23 6.20
N GLY A 130 1.68 8.14 6.10
CA GLY A 130 2.22 7.08 5.27
C GLY A 130 3.73 6.93 5.30
N ILE A 131 4.18 5.94 4.56
CA ILE A 131 5.60 5.69 4.34
C ILE A 131 5.82 5.52 2.84
N LEU A 132 6.72 6.32 2.28
CA LEU A 132 7.12 6.27 0.88
C LEU A 132 8.55 5.75 0.79
N HIS A 133 8.75 4.70 0.00
CA HIS A 133 10.06 4.11 -0.25
C HIS A 133 10.52 4.49 -1.64
N PHE A 134 11.67 5.17 -1.73
CA PHE A 134 12.28 5.55 -3.00
C PHE A 134 13.59 4.83 -3.21
N ARG A 135 13.78 4.30 -4.42
CA ARG A 135 15.01 3.63 -4.82
C ARG A 135 15.41 4.11 -6.21
N GLY A 136 16.69 4.44 -6.39
CA GLY A 136 17.32 4.59 -7.71
C GLY A 136 17.96 3.27 -8.16
N GLU A 137 18.28 3.14 -9.45
CA GLU A 137 18.89 1.92 -10.03
C GLU A 137 20.16 1.45 -9.28
N GLU A 138 21.00 2.39 -8.81
CA GLU A 138 22.25 2.12 -8.08
C GLU A 138 22.32 2.84 -6.72
N ALA A 139 21.19 3.32 -6.21
CA ALA A 139 21.14 4.22 -5.06
C ALA A 139 20.68 3.54 -3.77
N GLU A 140 21.02 4.18 -2.64
CA GLU A 140 20.50 3.87 -1.31
C GLU A 140 18.97 3.96 -1.27
N LEU A 141 18.37 3.17 -0.39
CA LEU A 141 16.93 3.21 -0.15
C LEU A 141 16.58 4.41 0.72
N LEU A 142 15.67 5.26 0.26
CA LEU A 142 15.10 6.33 1.05
C LEU A 142 13.75 5.89 1.60
N GLU A 143 13.54 6.09 2.90
CA GLU A 143 12.23 5.93 3.53
C GLU A 143 11.75 7.28 4.05
N MET A 144 10.68 7.77 3.46
CA MET A 144 10.08 9.04 3.82
C MET A 144 8.79 8.80 4.60
N HIS A 145 8.77 9.28 5.84
CA HIS A 145 7.62 9.26 6.71
C HIS A 145 6.79 10.51 6.46
N VAL A 146 5.59 10.31 5.91
CA VAL A 146 4.68 11.40 5.57
C VAL A 146 3.74 11.66 6.75
N PHE A 147 3.68 12.92 7.16
CA PHE A 147 2.79 13.44 8.18
C PHE A 147 1.87 14.49 7.58
N SER A 148 0.73 14.70 8.23
CA SER A 148 -0.19 15.80 7.94
C SER A 148 -0.49 16.59 9.20
N ALA A 149 -0.78 17.88 9.07
CA ALA A 149 -1.42 18.67 10.12
C ALA A 149 -2.41 19.68 9.51
N SER A 150 -3.44 20.04 10.28
CA SER A 150 -4.44 21.04 9.89
C SER A 150 -4.47 22.24 10.84
N LYS A 151 -3.92 22.09 12.05
CA LYS A 151 -3.79 23.12 13.07
C LYS A 151 -2.33 23.35 13.39
N PHE A 152 -1.95 24.61 13.47
CA PHE A 152 -0.58 25.00 13.75
C PHE A 152 -0.53 26.41 14.35
N GLU A 153 0.54 26.67 15.09
CA GLU A 153 0.90 27.99 15.60
C GLU A 153 1.97 28.64 14.70
N GLY A 154 1.90 29.96 14.58
CA GLY A 154 2.83 30.77 13.78
C GLY A 154 2.31 31.12 12.38
N GLU A 155 3.13 31.85 11.64
CA GLU A 155 2.86 32.25 10.26
C GLU A 155 3.92 31.65 9.34
N PRO A 156 3.54 30.92 8.27
CA PRO A 156 4.50 30.42 7.30
C PRO A 156 5.33 31.55 6.71
N LYS A 157 6.66 31.46 6.82
CA LYS A 157 7.60 32.47 6.32
C LYS A 157 8.55 31.86 5.31
N GLU A 158 8.87 32.65 4.30
CA GLU A 158 9.94 32.32 3.38
C GLU A 158 11.28 32.27 4.13
N SER A 159 12.04 31.22 3.86
CA SER A 159 13.40 31.03 4.33
C SER A 159 14.40 31.13 3.17
N GLU A 160 15.69 30.98 3.47
CA GLU A 160 16.71 30.87 2.43
C GLU A 160 16.48 29.64 1.53
N GLU A 161 15.91 28.57 2.10
CA GLU A 161 15.72 27.28 1.41
C GLU A 161 14.34 27.13 0.76
N MET A 162 13.28 27.71 1.33
CA MET A 162 11.91 27.39 0.98
C MET A 162 11.00 28.63 0.91
N ALA A 163 10.21 28.73 -0.16
CA ALA A 163 9.18 29.77 -0.33
C ALA A 163 7.77 29.15 -0.19
N PRO A 164 7.08 29.34 0.94
CA PRO A 164 5.75 28.76 1.17
C PRO A 164 4.67 29.49 0.36
N GLU A 165 3.73 28.73 -0.20
CA GLU A 165 2.59 29.20 -0.97
C GLU A 165 1.38 28.29 -0.76
N TRP A 166 0.19 28.90 -0.63
CA TRP A 166 -1.07 28.18 -0.52
C TRP A 166 -1.66 27.86 -1.90
N PHE A 167 -2.02 26.61 -2.11
CA PHE A 167 -2.71 26.12 -3.31
C PHE A 167 -4.11 25.62 -2.95
N ALA A 168 -5.09 25.85 -3.82
CA ALA A 168 -6.38 25.20 -3.68
C ALA A 168 -6.23 23.69 -3.89
N ARG A 169 -6.99 22.88 -3.14
CA ARG A 169 -6.91 21.40 -3.19
C ARG A 169 -7.23 20.82 -4.56
N ASP A 170 -8.05 21.49 -5.36
CA ASP A 170 -8.41 21.10 -6.73
C ASP A 170 -7.42 21.60 -7.80
N SER A 171 -6.45 22.42 -7.40
CA SER A 171 -5.53 23.14 -8.29
C SER A 171 -4.07 22.97 -7.85
N ILE A 172 -3.73 21.77 -7.35
CA ILE A 172 -2.38 21.42 -6.91
C ILE A 172 -1.43 21.38 -8.13
N PRO A 173 -0.25 22.02 -8.07
CA PRO A 173 0.62 22.19 -9.22
C PRO A 173 1.49 20.95 -9.49
N PHE A 174 0.90 19.77 -9.70
CA PHE A 174 1.63 18.50 -9.85
C PHE A 174 2.74 18.52 -10.92
N GLU A 175 2.58 19.29 -11.99
CA GLU A 175 3.59 19.47 -13.04
C GLU A 175 4.86 20.19 -12.55
N LYS A 176 4.76 20.91 -11.43
CA LYS A 176 5.89 21.57 -10.74
C LYS A 176 6.30 20.82 -9.47
N MET A 177 5.81 19.60 -9.26
CA MET A 177 6.09 18.80 -8.07
C MET A 177 6.96 17.58 -8.45
N TRP A 178 7.21 16.67 -7.50
CA TRP A 178 7.86 15.42 -7.85
C TRP A 178 6.91 14.52 -8.66
N PRO A 179 7.42 13.77 -9.66
CA PRO A 179 6.56 12.93 -10.51
C PRO A 179 5.75 11.88 -9.75
N ASP A 180 6.20 11.47 -8.56
CA ASP A 180 5.53 10.50 -7.71
C ASP A 180 4.33 11.08 -6.94
N ASP A 181 4.33 12.39 -6.70
CA ASP A 181 3.34 13.08 -5.86
C ASP A 181 1.92 12.80 -6.34
N LYS A 182 1.68 12.86 -7.66
CA LYS A 182 0.36 12.58 -8.25
C LYS A 182 -0.21 11.19 -7.93
N PHE A 183 0.62 10.23 -7.48
CA PHE A 183 0.17 8.88 -7.13
C PHE A 183 -0.20 8.73 -5.66
N TRP A 184 0.48 9.41 -4.75
CA TRP A 184 0.25 9.25 -3.30
C TRP A 184 -0.51 10.42 -2.67
N PHE A 185 -0.41 11.63 -3.22
CA PHE A 185 -1.12 12.80 -2.71
C PHE A 185 -2.66 12.64 -2.66
N PRO A 186 -3.31 11.95 -3.62
CA PRO A 186 -4.75 11.69 -3.53
C PRO A 186 -5.15 10.89 -2.29
N PHE A 187 -4.30 9.97 -1.81
CA PHE A 187 -4.56 9.23 -0.56
C PHE A 187 -4.50 10.17 0.65
N LEU A 188 -3.53 11.08 0.66
CA LEU A 188 -3.39 12.10 1.70
C LEU A 188 -4.64 13.01 1.77
N LEU A 189 -5.10 13.52 0.63
CA LEU A 189 -6.28 14.39 0.57
C LEU A 189 -7.58 13.67 0.96
N ALA A 190 -7.66 12.36 0.68
CA ALA A 190 -8.74 11.50 1.15
C ALA A 190 -8.60 11.07 2.62
N GLU A 191 -7.59 11.59 3.33
CA GLU A 191 -7.24 11.26 4.71
C GLU A 191 -6.97 9.77 4.97
N LYS A 192 -6.52 9.06 3.93
CA LYS A 192 -6.17 7.65 4.01
C LYS A 192 -4.73 7.47 4.45
N ASN A 193 -4.49 6.40 5.19
CA ASN A 193 -3.13 5.96 5.44
C ASN A 193 -2.61 5.19 4.23
N PHE A 194 -1.33 5.33 3.90
CA PHE A 194 -0.78 4.71 2.69
C PHE A 194 0.66 4.23 2.83
N GLN A 195 1.03 3.32 1.95
CA GLN A 195 2.40 2.94 1.70
C GLN A 195 2.71 3.01 0.21
N GLY A 196 3.79 3.71 -0.13
CA GLY A 196 4.23 3.90 -1.50
C GLY A 196 5.62 3.31 -1.73
N TYR A 197 5.85 2.82 -2.93
CA TYR A 197 7.10 2.28 -3.40
C TYR A 197 7.37 2.83 -4.79
N PHE A 198 8.52 3.44 -5.01
CA PHE A 198 8.87 4.06 -6.27
C PHE A 198 10.30 3.70 -6.66
N LEU A 199 10.45 3.18 -7.88
CA LEU A 199 11.74 2.94 -8.52
C LEU A 199 11.95 4.03 -9.58
N PHE A 200 13.05 4.77 -9.45
CA PHE A 200 13.40 5.86 -10.36
C PHE A 200 14.62 5.54 -11.21
N ARG A 201 14.59 6.00 -12.46
CA ARG A 201 15.79 6.26 -13.28
C ARG A 201 16.07 7.75 -13.25
N GLY A 202 17.25 8.13 -12.77
CA GLY A 202 17.56 9.53 -12.53
C GLY A 202 16.60 10.15 -11.51
N HIS A 203 16.02 11.31 -11.84
CA HIS A 203 15.20 12.10 -10.91
C HIS A 203 13.77 12.35 -11.38
N ASP A 204 13.49 12.08 -12.65
CA ASP A 204 12.22 12.46 -13.29
C ASP A 204 11.49 11.27 -13.92
N GLU A 205 12.15 10.12 -14.13
CA GLU A 205 11.54 8.94 -14.73
C GLU A 205 11.22 7.88 -13.66
N ILE A 206 9.93 7.59 -13.46
CA ILE A 206 9.46 6.47 -12.63
C ILE A 206 9.43 5.21 -13.49
N LEU A 207 10.24 4.22 -13.14
CA LEU A 207 10.30 2.92 -13.82
C LEU A 207 9.20 1.97 -13.33
N SER A 208 8.88 2.02 -12.04
CA SER A 208 7.85 1.21 -11.42
C SER A 208 7.36 1.90 -10.15
N HIS A 209 6.07 1.78 -9.86
CA HIS A 209 5.53 2.26 -8.60
C HIS A 209 4.39 1.39 -8.10
N ARG A 210 4.14 1.48 -6.79
CA ARG A 210 2.95 0.92 -6.14
C ARG A 210 2.61 1.79 -4.95
N VAL A 211 1.37 2.28 -4.91
CA VAL A 211 0.81 2.94 -3.73
C VAL A 211 -0.43 2.16 -3.31
N VAL A 212 -0.51 1.83 -2.02
CA VAL A 212 -1.63 1.11 -1.43
C VAL A 212 -2.12 1.84 -0.19
N GLU A 213 -3.42 1.85 0.00
CA GLU A 213 -4.02 2.23 1.28
C GLU A 213 -3.67 1.17 2.33
N THR A 214 -3.37 1.60 3.54
CA THR A 214 -3.01 0.73 4.65
C THR A 214 -4.05 0.82 5.75
N ALA A 215 -4.54 -0.33 6.22
CA ALA A 215 -5.32 -0.41 7.44
C ALA A 215 -4.41 -0.39 8.67
N THR A 216 -4.87 0.20 9.77
CA THR A 216 -4.18 0.08 11.06
C THR A 216 -4.52 -1.25 11.74
N PHE A 217 -3.73 -1.64 12.73
CA PHE A 217 -4.07 -2.81 13.54
C PHE A 217 -5.39 -2.62 14.33
N ASP A 218 -5.71 -1.39 14.71
CA ASP A 218 -6.98 -1.10 15.37
C ASP A 218 -8.16 -1.19 14.39
N ASP A 219 -7.97 -0.90 13.10
CA ASP A 219 -8.99 -1.19 12.08
C ASP A 219 -9.23 -2.69 11.93
N PHE A 220 -8.17 -3.50 11.98
CA PHE A 220 -8.32 -4.95 12.00
C PHE A 220 -9.06 -5.45 13.25
N LYS A 221 -8.73 -4.93 14.44
CA LYS A 221 -9.43 -5.26 15.70
C LYS A 221 -10.92 -4.89 15.70
N LYS A 222 -11.34 -3.92 14.88
CA LYS A 222 -12.77 -3.59 14.72
C LYS A 222 -13.53 -4.72 14.04
N LEU A 223 -12.88 -5.61 13.30
CA LEU A 223 -13.52 -6.75 12.66
C LEU A 223 -13.66 -7.91 13.66
N ASP A 224 -14.88 -8.42 13.82
CA ASP A 224 -15.16 -9.63 14.59
C ASP A 224 -15.06 -10.82 13.65
N LEU A 225 -13.88 -11.43 13.58
CA LEU A 225 -13.63 -12.62 12.78
C LEU A 225 -13.82 -13.86 13.64
N ARG A 226 -14.63 -14.83 13.18
CA ARG A 226 -14.92 -16.06 13.93
C ARG A 226 -14.89 -17.30 13.05
N VAL A 227 -14.53 -18.43 13.67
CA VAL A 227 -14.76 -19.75 13.09
C VAL A 227 -16.21 -20.15 13.35
N ALA A 228 -16.95 -20.53 12.30
CA ALA A 228 -18.33 -20.96 12.39
C ALA A 228 -18.54 -22.28 11.64
N LYS A 229 -19.47 -23.11 12.12
CA LYS A 229 -19.87 -24.35 11.46
C LYS A 229 -21.10 -24.14 10.60
N ILE A 230 -21.07 -24.59 9.36
CA ILE A 230 -22.24 -24.57 8.48
C ILE A 230 -23.21 -25.66 8.96
N VAL A 231 -24.36 -25.28 9.50
CA VAL A 231 -25.40 -26.23 9.92
C VAL A 231 -26.43 -26.50 8.83
N LEU A 232 -26.58 -25.58 7.88
CA LEU A 232 -27.45 -25.74 6.72
C LEU A 232 -26.94 -24.87 5.57
N ALA A 233 -26.98 -25.42 4.36
CA ALA A 233 -26.71 -24.72 3.12
C ALA A 233 -27.82 -25.02 2.10
N GLU A 234 -28.38 -23.99 1.48
CA GLU A 234 -29.47 -24.10 0.50
C GLU A 234 -29.23 -23.14 -0.67
N ARG A 235 -29.68 -23.51 -1.87
CA ARG A 235 -29.71 -22.56 -3.00
C ARG A 235 -30.78 -21.51 -2.77
N VAL A 236 -30.45 -20.24 -3.02
CA VAL A 236 -31.46 -19.17 -2.99
C VAL A 236 -32.34 -19.28 -4.24
N THR A 237 -33.66 -19.33 -4.05
CA THR A 237 -34.63 -19.40 -5.14
C THR A 237 -34.40 -18.28 -6.16
N GLY A 238 -34.31 -18.64 -7.44
CA GLY A 238 -34.06 -17.68 -8.52
C GLY A 238 -32.59 -17.28 -8.70
N SER A 239 -31.65 -17.94 -8.02
CA SER A 239 -30.21 -17.70 -8.21
C SER A 239 -29.39 -18.98 -8.23
N GLU A 240 -28.56 -19.12 -9.26
CA GLU A 240 -27.52 -20.16 -9.32
C GLU A 240 -26.25 -19.78 -8.55
N LYS A 241 -26.08 -18.48 -8.25
CA LYS A 241 -24.88 -17.93 -7.61
C LYS A 241 -24.95 -17.94 -6.09
N LEU A 242 -26.15 -17.72 -5.55
CA LEU A 242 -26.31 -17.44 -4.13
C LEU A 242 -26.68 -18.72 -3.36
N LEU A 243 -25.95 -18.96 -2.27
CA LEU A 243 -26.32 -19.92 -1.24
C LEU A 243 -26.75 -19.19 0.02
N ARG A 244 -27.81 -19.67 0.65
CA ARG A 244 -28.21 -19.32 2.01
C ARG A 244 -27.54 -20.30 2.96
N LEU A 245 -26.73 -19.78 3.87
CA LEU A 245 -26.04 -20.55 4.89
C LEU A 245 -26.63 -20.21 6.26
N LYS A 246 -26.88 -21.22 7.09
CA LYS A 246 -27.01 -21.05 8.54
C LYS A 246 -25.74 -21.53 9.21
N LEU A 247 -25.20 -20.69 10.07
CA LEU A 247 -23.90 -20.88 10.70
C LEU A 247 -24.07 -20.93 12.22
N ASP A 248 -23.44 -21.91 12.86
CA ASP A 248 -23.34 -22.02 14.30
C ASP A 248 -22.01 -21.38 14.76
N LEU A 249 -22.14 -20.36 15.60
CA LEU A 249 -21.05 -19.62 16.22
C LEU A 249 -20.81 -20.07 17.67
N GLY A 250 -21.37 -21.21 18.08
CA GLY A 250 -21.29 -21.71 19.44
C GLY A 250 -22.30 -21.04 20.38
N ASN A 251 -22.47 -21.62 21.57
CA ASN A 251 -23.36 -21.11 22.62
C ASN A 251 -24.83 -20.84 22.17
N GLY A 252 -25.29 -21.55 21.13
CA GLY A 252 -26.63 -21.37 20.56
C GLY A 252 -26.79 -20.17 19.63
N GLU A 253 -25.72 -19.44 19.32
CA GLU A 253 -25.75 -18.34 18.35
C GLU A 253 -25.79 -18.92 16.92
N ILE A 254 -26.94 -18.78 16.25
CA ILE A 254 -27.11 -19.14 14.84
C ILE A 254 -27.23 -17.86 14.01
N ARG A 255 -26.46 -17.77 12.92
CA ARG A 255 -26.50 -16.65 11.97
C ARG A 255 -26.82 -17.09 10.56
N GLN A 256 -27.44 -16.18 9.80
CA GLN A 256 -27.67 -16.36 8.38
C GLN A 256 -26.67 -15.54 7.57
N ILE A 257 -26.02 -16.17 6.59
CA ILE A 257 -25.20 -15.51 5.57
C ILE A 257 -25.70 -15.91 4.18
N VAL A 258 -25.78 -14.93 3.27
CA VAL A 258 -26.09 -15.18 1.86
C VAL A 258 -24.82 -14.94 1.06
N ALA A 259 -24.27 -15.99 0.44
CA ALA A 259 -22.95 -15.96 -0.18
C ALA A 259 -22.98 -16.34 -1.67
N GLY A 260 -22.20 -15.63 -2.48
CA GLY A 260 -22.08 -15.83 -3.93
C GLY A 260 -21.22 -17.01 -4.37
N ILE A 261 -21.30 -18.15 -3.68
CA ILE A 261 -20.41 -19.31 -3.87
C ILE A 261 -21.07 -20.48 -4.60
N GLY A 262 -22.37 -20.40 -4.93
CA GLY A 262 -23.19 -21.53 -5.41
C GLY A 262 -22.88 -22.05 -6.83
N ARG A 263 -22.00 -21.36 -7.56
CA ARG A 263 -21.47 -21.81 -8.86
C ARG A 263 -20.37 -22.85 -8.73
N VAL A 264 -19.64 -22.81 -7.62
CA VAL A 264 -18.45 -23.64 -7.39
C VAL A 264 -18.69 -24.63 -6.25
N HIS A 265 -19.53 -24.25 -5.28
CA HIS A 265 -19.86 -25.09 -4.13
C HIS A 265 -21.28 -25.64 -4.25
N VAL A 266 -21.38 -26.95 -4.03
CA VAL A 266 -22.64 -27.69 -3.95
C VAL A 266 -23.11 -27.65 -2.47
N PRO A 267 -24.35 -27.25 -2.17
CA PRO A 267 -24.83 -27.07 -0.79
C PRO A 267 -24.63 -28.30 0.12
N GLU A 268 -24.85 -29.49 -0.44
CA GLU A 268 -24.74 -30.77 0.26
C GLU A 268 -23.33 -31.01 0.81
N ASP A 269 -22.32 -30.53 0.09
CA ASP A 269 -20.91 -30.69 0.48
C ASP A 269 -20.48 -29.70 1.57
N LEU A 270 -21.25 -28.64 1.79
CA LEU A 270 -20.89 -27.56 2.74
C LEU A 270 -21.36 -27.84 4.16
N SER A 271 -22.45 -28.59 4.32
CA SER A 271 -23.02 -28.85 5.65
C SER A 271 -22.02 -29.61 6.51
N GLY A 272 -21.81 -29.14 7.73
CA GLY A 272 -20.85 -29.67 8.68
C GLY A 272 -19.44 -29.07 8.60
N ARG A 273 -19.10 -28.32 7.54
CA ARG A 273 -17.77 -27.70 7.41
C ARG A 273 -17.61 -26.50 8.34
N GLU A 274 -16.37 -26.31 8.80
CA GLU A 274 -15.93 -25.10 9.50
C GLU A 274 -15.41 -24.07 8.50
N ILE A 275 -15.79 -22.81 8.68
CA ILE A 275 -15.37 -21.68 7.85
C ILE A 275 -15.03 -20.47 8.71
N VAL A 276 -14.23 -19.56 8.17
CA VAL A 276 -14.01 -18.24 8.78
C VAL A 276 -15.02 -17.22 8.24
N ILE A 277 -15.61 -16.44 9.14
CA ILE A 277 -16.55 -15.36 8.81
C ILE A 277 -16.17 -14.05 9.50
N VAL A 278 -16.65 -12.93 8.96
CA VAL A 278 -16.78 -11.64 9.64
C VAL A 278 -18.22 -11.55 10.17
N SER A 279 -18.39 -11.45 11.49
CA SER A 279 -19.68 -11.49 12.18
C SER A 279 -20.22 -10.12 12.59
N ASN A 280 -19.51 -9.01 12.39
CA ASN A 280 -19.98 -7.68 12.81
C ASN A 280 -20.09 -6.65 11.69
N LEU A 281 -20.26 -7.10 10.45
CA LEU A 281 -20.65 -6.21 9.34
C LEU A 281 -22.12 -5.83 9.45
N GLU A 282 -22.47 -4.64 8.94
CA GLU A 282 -23.85 -4.21 8.78
C GLU A 282 -24.63 -5.24 7.94
N PRO A 283 -25.83 -5.68 8.38
CA PRO A 283 -26.64 -6.62 7.62
C PRO A 283 -27.01 -6.07 6.23
N ARG A 284 -26.96 -6.94 5.22
CA ARG A 284 -27.33 -6.58 3.84
C ARG A 284 -28.39 -7.52 3.28
N SER A 285 -29.42 -6.96 2.67
CA SER A 285 -30.45 -7.73 1.96
C SER A 285 -30.01 -8.12 0.54
N LEU A 286 -30.13 -9.40 0.21
CA LEU A 286 -29.79 -10.01 -1.08
C LEU A 286 -30.96 -10.92 -1.49
N MET A 287 -31.67 -10.56 -2.57
CA MET A 287 -32.85 -11.32 -3.06
C MET A 287 -33.90 -11.60 -1.98
N GLY A 288 -34.17 -10.61 -1.12
CA GLY A 288 -35.15 -10.73 -0.04
C GLY A 288 -34.67 -11.50 1.20
N LEU A 289 -33.43 -11.99 1.21
CA LEU A 289 -32.79 -12.63 2.36
C LEU A 289 -31.75 -11.68 2.98
N GLU A 290 -31.77 -11.54 4.29
CA GLU A 290 -30.77 -10.78 5.03
C GLU A 290 -29.51 -11.63 5.24
N SER A 291 -28.34 -11.05 4.94
CA SER A 291 -27.02 -11.60 5.27
C SER A 291 -26.44 -10.82 6.44
N GLN A 292 -26.16 -11.51 7.55
CA GLN A 292 -25.69 -10.94 8.82
C GLN A 292 -24.20 -11.21 9.06
N GLY A 293 -23.42 -11.11 7.99
CA GLY A 293 -21.99 -11.38 7.98
C GLY A 293 -21.47 -11.67 6.58
N MET A 294 -20.18 -11.98 6.51
CA MET A 294 -19.49 -12.35 5.29
C MET A 294 -18.57 -13.54 5.57
N LEU A 295 -18.63 -14.58 4.74
CA LEU A 295 -17.63 -15.65 4.78
C LEU A 295 -16.33 -15.20 4.10
N LEU A 296 -15.21 -15.75 4.54
CA LEU A 296 -13.92 -15.51 3.90
C LEU A 296 -13.57 -16.65 2.93
N ALA A 297 -13.15 -16.25 1.74
CA ALA A 297 -12.69 -17.15 0.69
C ALA A 297 -11.51 -16.52 -0.06
N ALA A 298 -10.55 -17.35 -0.48
CA ALA A 298 -9.57 -16.96 -1.47
C ALA A 298 -10.24 -16.93 -2.85
N ASP A 299 -9.97 -15.88 -3.63
CA ASP A 299 -10.43 -15.79 -5.01
C ASP A 299 -9.43 -16.50 -5.93
N SER A 300 -9.89 -17.51 -6.66
CA SER A 300 -9.06 -18.30 -7.59
C SER A 300 -9.65 -18.26 -9.00
N GLU A 301 -8.88 -18.68 -10.02
CA GLU A 301 -9.39 -18.74 -11.39
C GLU A 301 -10.61 -19.66 -11.55
N GLU A 302 -10.72 -20.68 -10.69
CA GLU A 302 -11.84 -21.62 -10.65
C GLU A 302 -13.00 -21.13 -9.75
N GLY A 303 -12.81 -19.99 -9.07
CA GLY A 303 -13.77 -19.31 -8.20
C GLY A 303 -13.40 -19.38 -6.70
N PRO A 304 -14.35 -19.07 -5.79
CA PRO A 304 -14.04 -18.86 -4.39
C PRO A 304 -13.66 -20.16 -3.67
N VAL A 305 -12.56 -20.17 -2.93
CA VAL A 305 -12.09 -21.28 -2.08
C VAL A 305 -12.21 -20.88 -0.62
N LEU A 306 -13.07 -21.57 0.14
CA LEU A 306 -13.37 -21.22 1.53
C LEU A 306 -12.12 -21.31 2.42
N LEU A 307 -11.93 -20.31 3.29
CA LEU A 307 -10.91 -20.37 4.33
C LEU A 307 -11.42 -21.20 5.50
N ILE A 308 -10.60 -22.17 5.92
CA ILE A 308 -10.90 -23.12 7.00
C ILE A 308 -9.76 -23.10 8.02
N PRO A 309 -10.01 -23.39 9.31
CA PRO A 309 -8.94 -23.62 10.26
C PRO A 309 -8.19 -24.91 9.90
N GLU A 310 -6.88 -24.97 10.22
CA GLU A 310 -6.05 -26.17 9.98
C GLU A 310 -6.53 -27.40 10.75
N ARG A 311 -7.19 -27.17 11.90
CA ARG A 311 -7.74 -28.18 12.80
C ARG A 311 -9.03 -27.65 13.43
N GLU A 312 -9.88 -28.56 13.89
CA GLU A 312 -11.12 -28.20 14.59
C GLU A 312 -10.83 -27.31 15.81
N VAL A 313 -11.69 -26.31 15.99
CA VAL A 313 -11.69 -25.40 17.14
C VAL A 313 -13.13 -25.16 17.59
N PRO A 314 -13.37 -24.79 18.87
CA PRO A 314 -14.72 -24.48 19.33
C PRO A 314 -15.39 -23.42 18.43
N PHE A 315 -16.67 -23.61 18.12
CA PHE A 315 -17.41 -22.65 17.29
C PHE A 315 -17.50 -21.30 17.99
N GLY A 316 -17.40 -20.23 17.21
CA GLY A 316 -17.30 -18.86 17.73
C GLY A 316 -15.92 -18.45 18.19
N THR A 317 -14.91 -19.33 18.08
CA THR A 317 -13.51 -18.95 18.37
C THR A 317 -13.13 -17.74 17.53
N GLY A 318 -12.67 -16.68 18.20
CA GLY A 318 -12.19 -15.46 17.56
C GLY A 318 -10.88 -15.69 16.81
N VAL A 319 -10.77 -15.11 15.62
CA VAL A 319 -9.56 -15.08 14.80
C VAL A 319 -8.85 -13.75 15.04
N LYS A 320 -7.53 -13.79 15.19
CA LYS A 320 -6.69 -12.64 15.56
C LYS A 320 -5.36 -12.67 14.80
#